data_AF-A0A430GTR7-F1
#
_entry.id   AF-A0A430GTR7-F1
#
_cell.length_a   1.000
_cell.length_b   1.000
_cell.length_c   1.000
_cell.angle_alpha   90.00
_cell.angle_beta   90.00
_cell.angle_gamma   90.00
#
_symmetry.space_group_name_H-M   'P 1'
#
loop_
_entity.id
_entity.type
_entity.pdbx_description
1 polymer ?
#
loop_
_entity_poly.entity_id
_entity_poly.type
_entity_poly.pdbx_seq_one_letter_code
_entity_poly.pdbx_strand_id
1 'polypeptide(L)'
;MKVQFIRFIPPIFFAAATAAPAVAGTITCIPAPGNAGPAPWIRRIFIDEHSRTVNMDVVRHRTKDTDTMGKMRAELLSMDETQGGEPVYVFNAVPAAGSEVTNLFRLFKTGEWRLVGAGVAFVGKVPALRAIEPGIVFDCKRSDLG
;
A
#
# COMPACT_ATOMS: atom_id res chain seq x y z
N MET A 1 -28.74 -60.14 21.79
CA MET A 1 -28.22 -58.75 21.78
C MET A 1 -27.45 -58.56 20.48
N LYS A 2 -27.93 -57.69 19.57
CA LYS A 2 -27.36 -57.45 18.23
C LYS A 2 -26.78 -56.04 18.22
N VAL A 3 -25.46 -55.91 18.11
CA VAL A 3 -24.74 -54.63 18.06
C VAL A 3 -24.64 -54.19 16.60
N GLN A 4 -25.26 -53.06 16.27
CA GLN A 4 -25.30 -52.49 14.93
C GLN A 4 -24.25 -51.37 14.84
N PHE A 5 -23.18 -51.60 14.09
CA PHE A 5 -22.14 -50.60 13.84
C PHE A 5 -22.62 -49.57 12.83
N ILE A 6 -22.92 -48.36 13.29
CA ILE A 6 -23.21 -47.20 12.45
C ILE A 6 -21.89 -46.69 11.89
N ARG A 7 -21.69 -46.79 10.58
CA ARG A 7 -20.55 -46.17 9.87
C ARG A 7 -20.81 -44.67 9.75
N PHE A 8 -20.09 -43.86 10.53
CA PHE A 8 -20.02 -42.41 10.35
C PHE A 8 -19.03 -42.09 9.22
N ILE A 9 -19.53 -41.57 8.10
CA ILE A 9 -18.74 -40.96 7.02
C ILE A 9 -18.59 -39.47 7.36
N PRO A 10 -17.38 -38.92 7.59
CA PRO A 10 -17.24 -37.49 7.78
C PRO A 10 -17.38 -36.78 6.43
N PRO A 11 -18.16 -35.70 6.31
CA PRO A 11 -18.16 -34.89 5.11
C PRO A 11 -16.85 -34.10 5.06
N ILE A 12 -16.03 -34.40 4.04
CA ILE A 12 -14.87 -33.60 3.69
C ILE A 12 -15.40 -32.26 3.15
N PHE A 13 -15.49 -31.26 4.02
CA PHE A 13 -15.68 -29.88 3.61
C PHE A 13 -14.37 -29.42 2.94
N PHE A 14 -14.29 -29.62 1.62
CA PHE A 14 -13.33 -28.91 0.78
C PHE A 14 -13.67 -27.42 0.84
N ALA A 15 -12.91 -26.67 1.64
CA ALA A 15 -12.87 -25.22 1.57
C ALA A 15 -12.22 -24.85 0.22
N ALA A 16 -13.03 -24.67 -0.81
CA ALA A 16 -12.60 -24.04 -2.05
C ALA A 16 -12.31 -22.57 -1.73
N ALA A 17 -11.04 -22.26 -1.48
CA ALA A 17 -10.55 -20.89 -1.57
C ALA A 17 -10.72 -20.48 -3.04
N THR A 18 -11.80 -19.77 -3.34
CA THR A 18 -11.94 -19.06 -4.60
C THR A 18 -10.93 -17.92 -4.57
N ALA A 19 -9.69 -18.22 -4.94
CA ALA A 19 -8.76 -17.22 -5.41
C ALA A 19 -9.38 -16.66 -6.69
N ALA A 20 -10.14 -15.56 -6.54
CA ALA A 20 -10.55 -14.77 -7.68
C ALA A 20 -9.28 -14.38 -8.44
N PRO A 21 -9.28 -14.42 -9.78
CA PRO A 21 -8.13 -13.98 -10.54
C PRO A 21 -7.93 -12.50 -10.20
N ALA A 22 -6.85 -12.18 -9.51
CA ALA A 22 -6.43 -10.80 -9.32
C ALA A 22 -6.14 -10.25 -10.71
N VAL A 23 -7.10 -9.50 -11.28
CA VAL A 23 -6.88 -8.77 -12.51
C VAL A 23 -5.86 -7.70 -12.16
N ALA A 24 -4.60 -7.97 -12.50
CA ALA A 24 -3.49 -7.09 -12.24
C ALA A 24 -3.75 -5.76 -12.97
N GLY A 25 -4.06 -4.72 -12.19
CA GLY A 25 -4.35 -3.39 -12.68
C GLY A 25 -3.19 -2.44 -12.40
N THR A 26 -3.24 -1.28 -13.06
CA THR A 26 -2.44 -0.12 -12.65
C THR A 26 -3.33 0.83 -11.86
N ILE A 27 -2.80 1.44 -10.81
CA ILE A 27 -3.50 2.46 -10.04
C ILE A 27 -2.68 3.75 -10.05
N THR A 28 -3.34 4.85 -10.37
CA THR A 28 -2.73 6.18 -10.31
C THR A 28 -3.48 7.03 -9.30
N CYS A 29 -2.75 7.59 -8.34
CA CYS A 29 -3.27 8.47 -7.31
C CYS A 29 -2.62 9.84 -7.40
N ILE A 30 -3.44 10.88 -7.31
CA ILE A 30 -3.01 12.28 -7.13
C ILE A 30 -3.61 12.84 -5.84
N PRO A 31 -2.95 13.77 -5.14
CA PRO A 31 -3.54 14.37 -3.95
C PRO A 31 -4.90 14.99 -4.26
N ALA A 32 -5.89 14.68 -3.43
CA ALA A 32 -7.24 15.22 -3.58
C ALA A 32 -7.23 16.75 -3.40
N PRO A 33 -8.09 17.48 -4.13
CA PRO A 33 -8.27 18.91 -3.92
C PRO A 33 -8.84 19.15 -2.51
N GLY A 34 -8.33 20.17 -1.81
CA GLY A 34 -8.85 20.55 -0.49
C GLY A 34 -8.25 19.78 0.70
N ASN A 35 -7.13 19.06 0.51
CA ASN A 35 -6.34 18.59 1.65
C ASN A 35 -5.99 19.78 2.58
N ALA A 36 -6.52 19.75 3.81
CA ALA A 36 -6.27 20.79 4.80
C ALA A 36 -4.86 20.63 5.39
N GLY A 37 -3.91 21.48 4.99
CA GLY A 37 -2.55 21.46 5.52
C GLY A 37 -1.50 21.96 4.53
N PRO A 38 -0.20 21.80 4.88
CA PRO A 38 0.90 22.05 3.96
C PRO A 38 0.74 21.23 2.68
N ALA A 39 1.24 21.75 1.56
CA ALA A 39 1.17 21.04 0.29
C ALA A 39 1.83 19.64 0.42
N PRO A 40 1.15 18.57 0.00
CA PRO A 40 1.67 17.21 0.16
C PRO A 40 2.95 17.05 -0.64
N TRP A 41 3.99 16.52 0.01
CA TRP A 41 5.29 16.31 -0.61
C TRP A 41 5.22 15.18 -1.65
N ILE A 42 4.27 14.26 -1.55
CA ILE A 42 3.96 13.27 -2.60
C ILE A 42 2.93 13.88 -3.56
N ARG A 43 3.28 13.99 -4.84
CA ARG A 43 2.44 14.60 -5.90
C ARG A 43 1.73 13.59 -6.77
N ARG A 44 2.27 12.37 -6.85
CA ARG A 44 1.66 11.27 -7.60
C ARG A 44 2.16 9.94 -7.05
N ILE A 45 1.28 8.95 -7.05
CA ILE A 45 1.62 7.55 -6.81
C ILE A 45 1.11 6.77 -8.01
N PHE A 46 1.98 5.95 -8.60
CA PHE A 46 1.65 5.01 -9.67
C PHE A 46 2.04 3.63 -9.19
N ILE A 47 1.08 2.74 -9.00
CA ILE A 47 1.35 1.34 -8.65
C ILE A 47 0.97 0.44 -9.80
N ASP A 48 1.89 -0.46 -10.12
CA ASP A 48 1.71 -1.53 -11.08
C ASP A 48 1.68 -2.84 -10.28
N GLU A 49 0.49 -3.42 -10.18
CA GLU A 49 0.25 -4.64 -9.41
C GLU A 49 0.97 -5.84 -10.02
N HIS A 50 1.13 -5.87 -11.35
CA HIS A 50 1.77 -6.97 -12.05
C HIS A 50 3.27 -7.01 -11.76
N SER A 51 3.95 -5.86 -11.87
CA SER A 51 5.39 -5.78 -11.58
C SER A 51 5.70 -5.63 -10.09
N ARG A 52 4.67 -5.47 -9.25
CA ARG A 52 4.79 -5.16 -7.80
C ARG A 52 5.68 -3.93 -7.56
N THR A 53 5.59 -2.94 -8.44
CA THR A 53 6.37 -1.70 -8.33
C THR A 53 5.47 -0.50 -8.06
N VAL A 54 6.01 0.44 -7.28
CA VAL A 54 5.36 1.71 -6.99
C VAL A 54 6.33 2.83 -7.37
N ASN A 55 5.88 3.76 -8.19
CA ASN A 55 6.62 4.95 -8.58
C ASN A 55 5.91 6.19 -8.03
N MET A 56 6.67 7.07 -7.39
CA MET A 56 6.14 8.28 -6.77
C MET A 56 6.85 9.51 -7.30
N ASP A 57 6.08 10.53 -7.63
CA ASP A 57 6.59 11.87 -7.87
C ASP A 57 6.55 12.62 -6.54
N VAL A 58 7.71 13.09 -6.08
CA VAL A 58 7.89 13.69 -4.76
C VAL A 58 8.53 15.07 -4.86
N VAL A 59 8.20 15.96 -3.96
CA VAL A 59 8.89 17.25 -3.79
C VAL A 59 10.02 17.03 -2.79
N ARG A 60 11.23 17.40 -3.20
CA ARG A 60 12.38 17.50 -2.29
C ARG A 60 12.61 18.98 -1.99
N HIS A 61 12.44 19.37 -0.74
CA HIS A 61 12.85 20.70 -0.29
C HIS A 61 14.38 20.73 -0.22
N ARG A 62 15.01 21.48 -1.14
CA ARG A 62 16.47 21.70 -1.11
C ARG A 62 16.86 22.97 -0.35
N THR A 63 16.03 24.02 -0.42
CA THR A 63 16.18 25.30 0.29
C THR A 63 14.81 25.96 0.49
N LYS A 64 14.73 26.98 1.37
CA LYS A 64 13.50 27.67 1.79
C LYS A 64 12.62 28.17 0.62
N ASP A 65 13.21 28.42 -0.55
CA ASP A 65 12.55 29.06 -1.69
C ASP A 65 12.59 28.23 -2.99
N THR A 66 12.99 26.96 -2.96
CA THR A 66 13.04 26.14 -4.19
C THR A 66 12.67 24.68 -3.96
N ASP A 67 11.49 24.33 -4.45
CA ASP A 67 10.97 22.97 -4.52
C ASP A 67 11.50 22.28 -5.77
N THR A 68 12.19 21.16 -5.60
CA THR A 68 12.64 20.33 -6.73
C THR A 68 11.78 19.09 -6.83
N MET A 69 11.19 18.85 -8.00
CA MET A 69 10.52 17.60 -8.30
C MET A 69 11.56 16.48 -8.39
N GLY A 70 11.32 15.41 -7.65
CA GLY A 70 12.10 14.18 -7.64
C GLY A 70 11.22 12.98 -7.88
N LYS A 71 11.87 11.85 -8.18
CA LYS A 71 11.21 10.54 -8.22
C LYS A 71 11.65 9.70 -7.03
N MET A 72 10.74 8.89 -6.52
CA MET A 72 10.99 7.88 -5.51
C MET A 72 10.39 6.56 -6.00
N ARG A 73 11.17 5.49 -5.88
CA ARG A 73 10.70 4.14 -6.18
C ARG A 73 10.36 3.46 -4.86
N ALA A 74 9.33 2.65 -4.88
CA ALA A 74 8.94 1.78 -3.78
C ALA A 74 8.62 0.37 -4.32
N GLU A 75 8.73 -0.60 -3.43
CA GLU A 75 8.36 -1.99 -3.67
C GLU A 75 6.99 -2.26 -3.05
N LEU A 76 6.09 -2.88 -3.82
CA LEU A 76 4.79 -3.30 -3.32
C LEU A 76 4.93 -4.59 -2.52
N LEU A 77 4.79 -4.48 -1.20
CA LEU A 77 4.97 -5.58 -0.26
C LEU A 77 3.73 -6.47 -0.18
N SER A 78 2.55 -5.86 0.00
CA SER A 78 1.27 -6.57 0.07
C SER A 78 0.17 -5.81 -0.66
N MET A 79 -0.81 -6.59 -1.12
CA MET A 79 -2.06 -6.15 -1.71
C MET A 79 -3.15 -7.03 -1.11
N ASP A 80 -3.88 -6.50 -0.14
CA ASP A 80 -4.93 -7.23 0.55
C ASP A 80 -6.29 -6.70 0.09
N GLU A 81 -7.20 -7.56 -0.30
CA GLU A 81 -8.58 -7.16 -0.57
C GLU A 81 -9.33 -7.05 0.75
N THR A 82 -9.97 -5.90 0.98
CA THR A 82 -10.90 -5.77 2.10
C THR A 82 -12.20 -6.51 1.79
N GLN A 83 -12.99 -6.82 2.81
CA GLN A 83 -14.33 -7.44 2.63
C GLN A 83 -15.27 -6.62 1.71
N GLY A 84 -14.94 -5.35 1.44
CA GLY A 84 -15.64 -4.47 0.50
C GLY A 84 -15.10 -4.47 -0.94
N GLY A 85 -14.12 -5.32 -1.27
CA GLY A 85 -13.53 -5.43 -2.62
C GLY A 85 -12.52 -4.34 -2.97
N GLU A 86 -12.31 -3.35 -2.10
CA GLU A 86 -11.29 -2.32 -2.30
C GLU A 86 -9.93 -2.81 -1.77
N PRO A 87 -8.84 -2.66 -2.55
CA PRO A 87 -7.52 -3.13 -2.17
C PRO A 87 -6.85 -2.21 -1.15
N VAL A 88 -5.99 -2.81 -0.32
CA VAL A 88 -5.04 -2.14 0.57
C VAL A 88 -3.65 -2.41 0.05
N TYR A 89 -2.93 -1.35 -0.33
CA TYR A 89 -1.55 -1.45 -0.79
C TYR A 89 -0.61 -1.08 0.34
N VAL A 90 0.33 -1.96 0.63
CA VAL A 90 1.46 -1.67 1.54
C VAL A 90 2.74 -1.68 0.73
N PHE A 91 3.48 -0.58 0.76
CA PHE A 91 4.70 -0.44 -0.02
C PHE A 91 5.81 0.25 0.74
N ASN A 92 7.04 -0.13 0.39
CA ASN A 92 8.25 0.32 1.04
C ASN A 92 9.10 1.15 0.06
N ALA A 93 9.36 2.41 0.41
CA ALA A 93 10.27 3.24 -0.37
C ALA A 93 11.69 2.69 -0.37
N VAL A 94 12.26 2.59 -1.56
CA VAL A 94 13.68 2.31 -1.73
C VAL A 94 14.45 3.51 -1.16
N PRO A 95 15.22 3.31 -0.08
CA PRO A 95 15.93 4.42 0.55
C PRO A 95 16.93 5.01 -0.44
N ALA A 96 17.05 6.34 -0.45
CA ALA A 96 18.16 6.98 -1.13
C ALA A 96 19.48 6.58 -0.46
N ALA A 97 20.57 6.50 -1.23
CA ALA A 97 21.90 6.21 -0.69
C ALA A 97 22.23 7.21 0.44
N GLY A 98 22.62 6.69 1.61
CA GLY A 98 22.91 7.49 2.81
C GLY A 98 21.68 7.87 3.66
N SER A 99 20.48 7.42 3.29
CA SER A 99 19.28 7.59 4.14
C SER A 99 19.23 6.55 5.25
N GLU A 100 19.19 7.01 6.50
CA GLU A 100 19.01 6.15 7.68
C GLU A 100 17.53 5.79 7.93
N VAL A 101 16.61 6.51 7.27
CA VAL A 101 15.17 6.32 7.38
C VAL A 101 14.62 5.71 6.10
N THR A 102 13.78 4.70 6.28
CA THR A 102 13.00 4.04 5.24
C THR A 102 11.53 4.41 5.46
N ASN A 103 10.85 4.85 4.40
CA ASN A 103 9.43 5.22 4.49
C ASN A 103 8.56 4.04 4.07
N LEU A 104 7.68 3.62 4.98
CA LEU A 104 6.64 2.64 4.73
C LEU A 104 5.32 3.38 4.51
N PHE A 105 4.54 2.90 3.56
CA PHE A 105 3.27 3.51 3.20
C PHE A 105 2.16 2.48 3.17
N ARG A 106 0.96 2.92 3.58
CA ARG A 106 -0.28 2.17 3.44
C ARG A 106 -1.29 3.04 2.72
N LEU A 107 -1.73 2.61 1.55
CA LEU A 107 -2.79 3.23 0.77
C LEU A 107 -4.05 2.35 0.86
N PHE A 108 -5.17 2.94 1.28
CA PHE A 108 -6.42 2.21 1.47
C PHE A 108 -7.62 3.13 1.27
N LYS A 109 -8.79 2.56 1.02
CA LYS A 109 -10.02 3.33 0.83
C LYS A 109 -10.99 3.13 2.00
N THR A 110 -11.41 4.22 2.63
CA THR A 110 -12.48 4.26 3.65
C THR A 110 -13.34 5.49 3.38
N GLY A 111 -14.30 5.35 2.46
CA GLY A 111 -14.93 6.49 1.79
C GLY A 111 -13.99 7.07 0.72
N GLU A 112 -12.96 7.78 1.18
CA GLU A 112 -11.90 8.36 0.33
C GLU A 112 -10.63 7.50 0.38
N TRP A 113 -9.75 7.63 -0.63
CA TRP A 113 -8.44 7.01 -0.58
C TRP A 113 -7.53 7.79 0.36
N ARG A 114 -6.90 7.06 1.27
CA ARG A 114 -6.02 7.62 2.30
C ARG A 114 -4.66 6.95 2.23
N LEU A 115 -3.64 7.79 2.20
CA LEU A 115 -2.25 7.37 2.36
C LEU A 115 -1.81 7.70 3.78
N VAL A 116 -1.31 6.69 4.50
CA VAL A 116 -0.59 6.88 5.76
C VAL A 116 0.86 6.49 5.54
N GLY A 117 1.78 7.34 5.99
CA GLY A 117 3.21 7.11 5.93
C GLY A 117 3.81 6.87 7.32
N ALA A 118 4.88 6.08 7.39
CA ALA A 118 5.67 5.89 8.59
C ALA A 118 7.16 5.88 8.23
N GLY A 119 7.93 6.73 8.91
CA GLY A 119 9.38 6.70 8.83
C GLY A 119 9.94 5.71 9.84
N VAL A 120 10.65 4.69 9.37
CA VAL A 120 11.30 3.67 10.20
C VAL A 120 12.80 3.76 10.03
N ALA A 121 13.55 3.73 11.13
CA ALA A 121 14.99 3.61 11.13
C ALA A 121 15.41 2.36 11.88
N PHE A 122 16.57 1.79 11.57
CA PHE A 122 17.12 0.66 12.31
C PHE A 122 18.15 1.15 13.32
N VAL A 123 17.88 0.92 14.61
CA VAL A 123 18.86 1.16 15.69
C VAL A 123 19.50 -0.19 15.99
N GLY A 124 20.69 -0.41 15.41
CA GLY A 124 21.28 -1.75 15.35
C GLY A 124 20.44 -2.67 14.47
N LYS A 125 19.85 -3.72 15.05
CA LYS A 125 18.97 -4.67 14.34
C LYS A 125 17.49 -4.49 14.66
N VAL A 126 17.13 -3.46 15.44
CA VAL A 126 15.77 -3.23 15.90
C VAL A 126 15.12 -2.11 15.07
N PRO A 127 13.97 -2.35 14.42
CA PRO A 127 13.23 -1.29 13.75
C PRO A 127 12.63 -0.34 14.79
N ALA A 128 12.90 0.94 14.65
CA ALA A 128 12.40 2.01 15.49
C ALA A 128 11.57 2.98 14.65
N LEU A 129 10.33 3.20 15.06
CA LEU A 129 9.47 4.20 14.45
C LEU A 129 10.01 5.60 14.77
N ARG A 130 10.26 6.40 13.72
CA ARG A 130 10.78 7.77 13.83
C ARG A 130 9.68 8.81 13.68
N ALA A 131 8.74 8.57 12.77
CA ALA A 131 7.64 9.47 12.50
C ALA A 131 6.42 8.71 11.95
N ILE A 132 5.23 9.25 12.19
CA ILE A 132 4.00 8.88 11.50
C ILE A 132 3.55 10.11 10.75
N GLU A 133 3.38 9.99 9.44
CA GLU A 133 2.82 11.06 8.62
C GLU A 133 1.30 11.10 8.79
N PRO A 134 0.70 12.30 8.92
CA PRO A 134 -0.75 12.42 8.95
C PRO A 134 -1.34 11.86 7.65
N GLY A 135 -2.52 11.25 7.76
CA GLY A 135 -3.18 10.65 6.60
C GLY A 135 -3.52 11.71 5.55
N ILE A 136 -3.06 11.50 4.31
CA ILE A 136 -3.33 12.40 3.17
C ILE A 136 -4.40 11.76 2.30
N VAL A 137 -5.36 12.56 1.83
CA VAL A 137 -6.40 12.09 0.92
C VAL A 137 -5.91 12.17 -0.52
N PHE A 138 -6.12 11.10 -1.27
CA PHE A 138 -5.80 10.99 -2.68
C PHE A 138 -7.06 10.71 -3.51
N ASP A 139 -7.05 11.13 -4.76
CA ASP A 139 -7.96 10.67 -5.80
C ASP A 139 -7.24 9.60 -6.61
N CYS A 140 -7.61 8.33 -6.38
CA CYS A 140 -7.04 7.20 -7.09
C CYS A 140 -7.98 6.69 -8.19
N LYS A 141 -7.40 6.38 -9.35
CA LYS A 141 -8.08 5.73 -10.47
C LYS A 141 -7.37 4.43 -10.80
N ARG A 142 -8.13 3.34 -10.85
CA ARG A 142 -7.67 2.03 -11.31
C ARG A 142 -7.91 1.91 -12.81
N SER A 143 -6.93 1.38 -13.52
CA SER A 143 -7.00 1.03 -14.94
C SER A 143 -6.70 -0.45 -15.07
N ASP A 144 -7.64 -1.20 -15.64
CA ASP A 144 -7.48 -2.63 -15.92
C ASP A 144 -6.76 -2.89 -17.25
N LEU A 145 -6.41 -1.83 -17.97
CA LEU A 145 -5.60 -1.87 -19.18
C LEU A 145 -4.13 -1.64 -18.77
N GLY A 146 -3.36 -2.73 -18.79
CA GLY A 146 -1.89 -2.70 -18.84
C GLY A 146 -1.39 -2.49 -20.26
#